data_AF-A0A1W0WEF4-F1
#
_entry.id   AF-A0A1W0WEF4-F1
#
_cell.length_a   1.000
_cell.length_b   1.000
_cell.length_c   1.000
_cell.angle_alpha   90.00
_cell.angle_beta   90.00
_cell.angle_gamma   90.00
#
_symmetry.space_group_name_H-M   'P 1'
#
loop_
_entity.id
_entity.type
_entity.pdbx_description
1 polymer ?
#
loop_
_entity_poly.entity_id
_entity_poly.type
_entity_poly.pdbx_seq_one_letter_code
_entity_poly.pdbx_strand_id
1 'polypeptide(L)'
;MSLSVGKVLASLDGNRTKDEDGKEVKVEGKIYKDYLQLDNLLSNVDLMSAKHGPPVHDEHLFIIIHQTYELWFRQIIYEIDSVRAYLNLPVVGEESMLTIIQRLNRVALIWKTAVEQFAILETMTPMAFMEFRCYLAPGSGFQSLQVLTDDR
;
A
#
# COMPACT_ATOMS: atom_id res chain seq x y z
N MET A 1 28.84 0.69 14.93
CA MET A 1 28.67 1.90 14.10
C MET A 1 27.22 1.95 13.65
N SER A 2 26.37 2.69 14.37
CA SER A 2 24.96 2.88 14.04
C SER A 2 24.85 4.13 13.17
N LEU A 3 24.71 3.96 11.86
CA LEU A 3 24.41 5.05 10.96
C LEU A 3 22.90 5.32 11.05
N SER A 4 22.59 6.38 11.78
CA SER A 4 21.24 6.90 11.99
C SER A 4 20.54 7.17 10.66
N VAL A 5 19.43 6.46 10.44
CA VAL A 5 18.43 6.69 9.39
C VAL A 5 17.97 8.17 9.35
N GLY A 6 18.12 8.90 10.46
CA GLY A 6 17.79 10.33 10.55
C GLY A 6 18.65 11.27 9.71
N LYS A 7 19.85 10.87 9.25
CA LYS A 7 20.71 11.73 8.43
C LYS A 7 20.39 11.72 6.94
N VAL A 8 19.59 10.76 6.47
CA VAL A 8 19.19 10.67 5.05
C VAL A 8 17.99 11.58 4.73
N LEU A 9 17.20 11.98 5.74
CA LEU A 9 15.98 12.77 5.53
C LEU A 9 16.19 14.30 5.55
N ALA A 10 17.39 14.78 5.86
CA ALA A 10 17.69 16.21 6.02
C ALA A 10 18.40 16.86 4.81
N SER A 11 18.14 16.39 3.58
CA SER A 11 18.75 16.95 2.35
C SER A 11 17.73 17.29 1.25
N LEU A 12 16.50 17.66 1.61
CA LEU A 12 15.42 17.96 0.65
C LEU A 12 15.07 19.45 0.53
N ASP A 13 16.01 20.36 0.82
CA ASP A 13 15.88 21.77 0.44
C ASP A 13 16.61 22.03 -0.89
N GLY A 14 15.87 21.87 -1.99
CA GLY A 14 16.24 22.42 -3.30
C GLY A 14 16.29 21.41 -4.44
N ASN A 15 15.13 20.95 -4.91
CA ASN A 15 15.05 20.11 -6.11
C ASN A 15 15.16 20.99 -7.37
N ARG A 16 16.41 21.29 -7.78
CA ARG A 16 16.73 21.95 -9.05
C ARG A 16 17.23 20.88 -10.03
N THR A 17 16.47 20.64 -11.09
CA THR A 17 16.89 19.79 -12.21
C THR A 17 17.06 20.67 -13.46
N LYS A 18 18.09 20.38 -14.25
CA LYS A 18 18.33 21.04 -15.55
C LYS A 18 17.73 20.17 -16.65
N ASP A 19 16.94 20.76 -17.52
CA ASP A 19 16.47 20.08 -18.74
C ASP A 19 17.63 19.92 -19.75
N GLU A 20 17.44 19.10 -20.80
CA GLU A 20 18.42 18.86 -21.87
C GLU A 20 18.86 20.16 -22.61
N ASP A 21 18.05 21.22 -22.54
CA ASP A 21 18.32 22.56 -23.07
C ASP A 21 18.95 23.54 -22.05
N GLY A 22 19.34 23.07 -20.85
CA GLY A 22 20.01 23.88 -19.84
C GLY A 22 19.13 24.90 -19.12
N LYS A 23 17.81 24.83 -19.26
CA LYS A 23 16.86 25.64 -18.48
C LYS A 23 16.68 25.05 -17.08
N GLU A 24 16.75 25.91 -16.06
CA GLU A 24 16.42 25.54 -14.68
C GLU A 24 14.91 25.36 -14.55
N VAL A 25 14.47 24.11 -14.35
CA VAL A 25 13.09 23.82 -13.98
C VAL A 25 13.00 23.78 -12.46
N LYS A 26 12.15 24.65 -11.91
CA LYS A 26 11.86 24.68 -10.48
C LYS A 26 10.86 23.56 -10.19
N VAL A 27 11.34 22.41 -9.73
CA VAL A 27 10.46 21.32 -9.29
C VAL A 27 9.98 21.70 -7.89
N GLU A 28 8.69 22.04 -7.77
CA GLU A 28 8.05 22.24 -6.46
C GLU A 28 8.05 20.90 -5.70
N GLY A 29 9.07 20.70 -4.87
CA GLY A 29 9.11 19.57 -3.94
C GLY A 29 8.04 19.75 -2.87
N LYS A 30 7.22 18.72 -2.66
CA LYS A 30 6.31 18.65 -1.50
C LYS A 30 7.04 18.09 -0.29
N ILE A 31 6.68 18.55 0.89
CA ILE A 31 7.13 17.97 2.16
C ILE A 31 6.64 16.52 2.21
N TYR A 32 7.46 15.59 2.73
CA TYR A 32 7.17 14.14 2.78
C TYR A 32 5.74 13.81 3.25
N LYS A 33 5.30 14.50 4.30
CA LYS A 33 3.97 14.36 4.89
C LYS A 33 2.85 14.66 3.88
N ASP A 34 3.02 15.71 3.09
CA ASP A 34 2.05 16.17 2.08
C ASP A 34 2.11 15.31 0.81
N TYR A 35 3.31 14.82 0.46
CA TYR A 35 3.50 13.93 -0.68
C TYR A 35 2.77 12.59 -0.48
N LEU A 36 2.94 11.97 0.70
CA LEU A 36 2.28 10.70 1.03
C LEU A 36 0.86 10.86 1.56
N GLN A 37 0.40 12.10 1.76
CA GLN A 37 -0.90 12.40 2.35
C GLN A 37 -1.10 11.70 3.71
N LEU A 38 -0.06 11.74 4.57
CA LEU A 38 -0.05 10.97 5.82
C LEU A 38 -1.19 11.33 6.76
N ASP A 39 -1.64 12.59 6.77
CA ASP A 39 -2.79 13.00 7.58
C ASP A 39 -4.06 12.24 7.18
N ASN A 40 -4.28 12.01 5.88
CA ASN A 40 -5.41 11.21 5.42
C ASN A 40 -5.18 9.73 5.74
N LEU A 41 -3.98 9.21 5.47
CA LEU A 41 -3.70 7.79 5.68
C LEU A 41 -3.83 7.37 7.15
N LEU A 42 -3.26 8.16 8.06
CA LEU A 42 -3.19 7.84 9.49
C LEU A 42 -4.47 8.20 10.26
N SER A 43 -5.31 9.10 9.73
CA SER A 43 -6.60 9.43 10.36
C SER A 43 -7.72 8.44 10.02
N ASN A 44 -7.51 7.55 9.04
CA ASN A 44 -8.49 6.56 8.60
C ASN A 44 -8.57 5.32 9.53
N VAL A 45 -8.30 5.44 10.83
CA VAL A 45 -8.41 4.31 11.77
C VAL A 45 -9.52 4.61 12.77
N ASP A 46 -10.70 4.07 12.51
CA ASP A 46 -11.91 4.32 13.29
C ASP A 46 -12.37 3.04 14.00
N LEU A 47 -12.21 3.01 15.32
CA LEU A 47 -12.53 1.87 16.18
C LEU A 47 -14.03 1.86 16.50
N MET A 48 -14.74 0.85 16.01
CA MET A 48 -16.17 0.71 16.27
C MET A 48 -16.45 0.30 17.71
N SER A 49 -15.54 -0.43 18.37
CA SER A 49 -15.68 -0.75 19.80
C SER A 49 -15.66 0.51 20.67
N ALA A 50 -14.81 1.48 20.35
CA ALA A 50 -14.69 2.74 21.09
C ALA A 50 -15.97 3.59 21.04
N LYS A 51 -16.83 3.40 20.04
CA LYS A 51 -18.12 4.09 19.91
C LYS A 51 -19.24 3.46 20.74
N HIS A 52 -19.10 2.18 21.10
CA HIS A 52 -20.16 1.39 21.75
C HIS A 52 -19.77 0.92 23.16
N GLY A 53 -18.53 1.17 23.60
CA GLY A 53 -18.01 0.72 24.90
C GLY A 53 -16.51 1.00 25.05
N PRO A 54 -15.83 0.32 25.99
CA PRO A 54 -14.38 0.40 26.11
C PRO A 54 -13.73 -0.12 24.81
N PRO A 55 -12.67 0.55 24.31
CA PRO A 55 -12.02 0.15 23.08
C PRO A 55 -11.33 -1.21 23.23
N VAL A 56 -11.52 -2.09 22.26
CA VAL A 56 -10.77 -3.33 22.14
C VAL A 56 -9.44 -3.02 21.45
N HIS A 57 -8.34 -3.27 22.15
CA HIS A 57 -7.00 -2.91 21.68
C HIS A 57 -6.66 -3.54 20.31
N ASP A 58 -6.97 -4.82 20.14
CA ASP A 58 -6.61 -5.56 18.92
C ASP A 58 -7.47 -5.20 17.70
N GLU A 59 -8.57 -4.45 17.87
CA GLU A 59 -9.34 -3.89 16.74
C GLU A 59 -8.47 -2.93 15.92
N HIS A 60 -7.57 -2.19 16.56
CA HIS A 60 -6.62 -1.32 15.84
C HIS A 60 -5.68 -2.13 14.94
N LEU A 61 -5.15 -3.25 15.45
CA LEU A 61 -4.30 -4.15 14.68
C LEU A 61 -5.06 -4.74 13.48
N PHE A 62 -6.31 -5.15 13.72
CA PHE A 62 -7.19 -5.66 12.68
C PHE A 62 -7.35 -4.64 11.53
N ILE A 63 -7.67 -3.38 11.85
CA ILE A 63 -7.85 -2.33 10.84
C ILE A 63 -6.55 -2.09 10.05
N ILE A 64 -5.41 -1.91 10.74
CA ILE A 64 -4.11 -1.61 10.11
C ILE A 64 -3.66 -2.72 9.15
N ILE A 65 -3.83 -3.98 9.55
CA ILE A 65 -3.47 -5.12 8.70
C ILE A 65 -4.31 -5.12 7.42
N HIS A 66 -5.63 -4.96 7.53
CA HIS A 66 -6.51 -4.96 6.37
C HIS A 66 -6.26 -3.75 5.45
N GLN A 67 -6.01 -2.56 6.01
CA GLN A 67 -5.62 -1.39 5.21
C GLN A 67 -4.31 -1.60 4.46
N THR A 68 -3.34 -2.25 5.09
CA THR A 68 -2.07 -2.57 4.44
C THR A 68 -2.27 -3.57 3.29
N TYR A 69 -3.14 -4.57 3.45
CA TYR A 69 -3.53 -5.46 2.35
C TYR A 69 -4.16 -4.68 1.18
N GLU A 70 -5.10 -3.78 1.44
CA GLU A 70 -5.74 -2.97 0.40
C GLU A 70 -4.73 -2.05 -0.34
N LEU A 71 -3.72 -1.52 0.37
CA LEU A 71 -2.62 -0.78 -0.25
C LEU A 71 -1.78 -1.67 -1.17
N TRP A 72 -1.46 -2.90 -0.73
CA TRP A 72 -0.74 -3.87 -1.58
C TRP A 72 -1.57 -4.30 -2.78
N PHE A 73 -2.87 -4.54 -2.63
CA PHE A 73 -3.77 -4.89 -3.72
C PHE A 73 -3.88 -3.76 -4.74
N ARG A 74 -3.98 -2.50 -4.28
CA ARG A 74 -3.92 -1.34 -5.16
C ARG A 74 -2.61 -1.28 -5.95
N GLN A 75 -1.47 -1.59 -5.32
CA GLN A 75 -0.20 -1.66 -6.04
C GLN A 75 -0.16 -2.80 -7.05
N ILE A 76 -0.64 -4.00 -6.68
CA ILE A 76 -0.69 -5.16 -7.57
C ILE A 76 -1.51 -4.85 -8.82
N ILE A 77 -2.71 -4.29 -8.66
CA ILE A 77 -3.58 -3.89 -9.77
C ILE A 77 -2.86 -2.88 -10.67
N TYR A 78 -2.21 -1.87 -10.08
CA TYR A 78 -1.45 -0.88 -10.85
C TYR A 78 -0.33 -1.51 -11.69
N GLU A 79 0.38 -2.50 -11.17
CA GLU A 79 1.40 -3.24 -11.94
C GLU A 79 0.77 -4.08 -13.06
N ILE A 80 -0.31 -4.81 -12.76
CA ILE A 80 -1.00 -5.69 -13.72
C ILE A 80 -1.61 -4.88 -14.86
N ASP A 81 -2.29 -3.78 -14.57
CA ASP A 81 -2.85 -2.87 -15.59
C ASP A 81 -1.76 -2.36 -16.54
N SER A 82 -0.60 -2.05 -15.97
CA SER A 82 0.51 -1.57 -16.76
C SER A 82 1.17 -2.68 -17.59
N VAL A 83 1.24 -3.92 -17.08
CA VAL A 83 1.66 -5.10 -17.88
C VAL A 83 0.67 -5.39 -19.01
N ARG A 84 -0.63 -5.34 -18.73
CA ARG A 84 -1.71 -5.51 -19.72
C ARG A 84 -1.57 -4.49 -20.86
N ALA A 85 -1.20 -3.25 -20.56
CA ALA A 85 -0.96 -2.22 -21.57
C ALA A 85 0.20 -2.60 -22.53
N TYR A 86 1.30 -3.15 -22.01
CA TYR A 86 2.40 -3.64 -22.87
C TYR A 86 2.02 -4.85 -23.70
N LEU A 87 1.24 -5.78 -23.13
CA LEU A 87 0.81 -7.00 -23.83
C LEU A 87 -0.22 -6.74 -24.94
N ASN A 88 -0.95 -5.63 -24.87
CA ASN A 88 -1.88 -5.20 -25.91
C ASN A 88 -1.21 -4.55 -27.13
N LEU A 89 0.12 -4.39 -27.12
CA LEU A 89 0.85 -3.88 -28.28
C LEU A 89 0.95 -4.95 -29.37
N PRO A 90 0.82 -4.57 -30.66
CA PRO A 90 0.85 -5.52 -31.77
C PRO A 90 2.22 -6.20 -31.93
N VAL A 91 3.29 -5.56 -31.47
CA VAL A 91 4.64 -6.15 -31.39
C VAL A 91 5.26 -5.73 -30.06
N VAL A 92 5.72 -6.71 -29.29
CA VAL A 92 6.40 -6.49 -28.02
C VAL A 92 7.90 -6.55 -28.26
N GLY A 93 8.59 -5.41 -28.11
CA GLY A 93 10.04 -5.35 -28.18
C GLY A 93 10.71 -5.98 -26.95
N GLU A 94 11.99 -6.33 -27.07
CA GLU A 94 12.78 -6.96 -25.99
C GLU A 94 12.84 -6.11 -24.71
N GLU A 95 12.95 -4.78 -24.85
CA GLU A 95 12.92 -3.83 -23.73
C GLU A 95 11.57 -3.84 -22.97
N SER A 96 10.47 -3.96 -23.73
CA SER A 96 9.12 -4.08 -23.14
C SER A 96 8.96 -5.42 -22.41
N MET A 97 9.53 -6.50 -22.95
CA MET A 97 9.52 -7.82 -22.31
C MET A 97 10.30 -7.81 -20.98
N LEU A 98 11.48 -7.17 -20.94
CA LEU A 98 12.23 -7.03 -19.69
C LEU A 98 11.43 -6.26 -18.64
N THR A 99 10.77 -5.17 -19.03
CA THR A 99 9.92 -4.36 -18.15
C THR A 99 8.75 -5.19 -17.59
N ILE A 100 8.09 -5.98 -18.44
CA ILE A 100 7.01 -6.88 -17.99
C ILE A 100 7.51 -7.86 -16.93
N ILE A 101 8.64 -8.53 -17.19
CA ILE A 101 9.22 -9.50 -16.26
C ILE A 101 9.55 -8.84 -14.91
N GLN A 102 10.15 -7.66 -14.92
CA GLN A 102 10.46 -6.92 -13.69
C GLN A 102 9.21 -6.59 -12.87
N ARG A 103 8.12 -6.18 -13.53
CA ARG A 103 6.86 -5.84 -12.86
C ARG A 103 6.13 -7.06 -12.32
N LEU A 104 6.10 -8.16 -13.07
CA LEU A 104 5.54 -9.42 -12.58
C LEU A 104 6.35 -9.98 -11.40
N ASN A 105 7.68 -9.87 -11.43
CA ASN A 105 8.52 -10.22 -10.28
C ASN A 105 8.21 -9.36 -9.05
N ARG A 106 7.93 -8.06 -9.25
CA ARG A 106 7.49 -7.17 -8.16
C ARG A 106 6.16 -7.62 -7.57
N VAL A 107 5.18 -7.96 -8.41
CA VAL A 107 3.88 -8.51 -7.95
C VAL A 107 4.08 -9.78 -7.13
N ALA A 108 4.95 -10.70 -7.57
CA ALA A 108 5.25 -11.92 -6.84
C ALA A 108 5.88 -11.64 -5.45
N LEU A 109 6.77 -10.66 -5.36
CA LEU A 109 7.37 -10.25 -4.08
C LEU A 109 6.33 -9.61 -3.15
N ILE A 110 5.44 -8.77 -3.66
CA ILE A 110 4.35 -8.17 -2.87
C ILE A 110 3.45 -9.27 -2.31
N TRP A 111 3.07 -10.26 -3.13
CA TRP A 111 2.29 -11.41 -2.67
C TRP A 111 3.00 -12.20 -1.58
N LYS A 112 4.30 -12.44 -1.71
CA LYS A 112 5.09 -13.10 -0.68
C LYS A 112 5.05 -12.33 0.64
N THR A 113 5.24 -11.01 0.60
CA THR A 113 5.13 -10.16 1.80
C THR A 113 3.73 -10.18 2.39
N ALA A 114 2.68 -10.15 1.56
CA ALA A 114 1.29 -10.23 1.99
C ALA A 114 0.99 -11.55 2.75
N VAL A 115 1.57 -12.67 2.29
CA VAL A 115 1.47 -13.97 2.98
C VAL A 115 2.25 -13.96 4.30
N GLU A 116 3.49 -13.46 4.31
CA GLU A 116 4.31 -13.37 5.53
C GLU A 116 3.67 -12.48 6.60
N GLN A 117 3.00 -11.40 6.18
CA GLN A 117 2.30 -10.47 7.07
C GLN A 117 1.15 -11.14 7.84
N PHE A 118 0.59 -12.25 7.34
CA PHE A 118 -0.48 -12.97 8.03
C PHE A 118 -0.07 -13.41 9.45
N ALA A 119 1.21 -13.73 9.68
CA ALA A 119 1.73 -14.08 11.00
C ALA A 119 1.56 -12.96 12.05
N ILE A 120 1.48 -11.69 11.62
CA ILE A 120 1.18 -10.57 12.53
C ILE A 120 -0.28 -10.63 12.98
N LEU A 121 -1.20 -11.00 12.09
CA LEU A 121 -2.61 -11.17 12.43
C LEU A 121 -2.82 -12.33 13.41
N GLU A 122 -2.02 -13.39 13.31
CA GLU A 122 -2.04 -14.54 14.23
C GLU A 122 -1.65 -14.19 15.67
N THR A 123 -1.01 -13.03 15.90
CA THR A 123 -0.74 -12.54 17.25
C THR A 123 -2.00 -12.07 17.99
N MET A 124 -3.09 -11.80 17.26
CA MET A 124 -4.39 -11.49 17.84
C MET A 124 -5.07 -12.77 18.31
N THR A 125 -5.49 -12.79 19.58
CA THR A 125 -6.19 -13.95 20.12
C THR A 125 -7.62 -14.06 19.54
N PRO A 126 -8.14 -15.28 19.30
CA PRO A 126 -9.52 -15.46 18.85
C PRO A 126 -10.55 -14.86 19.81
N MET A 127 -10.25 -14.78 21.12
CA MET A 127 -11.12 -14.14 22.10
C MET A 127 -11.20 -12.62 21.88
N ALA A 128 -10.06 -11.95 21.73
CA ALA A 128 -10.02 -10.51 21.42
C ALA A 128 -10.74 -10.20 20.11
N PHE A 129 -10.61 -11.06 19.09
CA PHE A 129 -11.37 -10.93 17.85
C PHE A 129 -12.89 -11.00 18.07
N MET A 130 -13.37 -11.92 18.92
CA MET A 130 -14.81 -12.04 19.21
C MET A 130 -15.40 -10.80 19.91
N GLU A 131 -14.60 -10.05 20.66
CA GLU A 131 -15.05 -8.86 21.39
C GLU A 131 -15.50 -7.71 20.46
N PHE A 132 -14.89 -7.58 19.27
CA PHE A 132 -15.26 -6.55 18.31
C PHE A 132 -15.91 -7.08 17.03
N ARG A 133 -15.95 -8.41 16.84
CA ARG A 133 -16.57 -9.04 15.66
C ARG A 133 -18.03 -8.62 15.45
N CYS A 134 -18.78 -8.35 16.53
CA CYS A 134 -20.17 -7.91 16.43
C CYS A 134 -20.35 -6.57 15.69
N TYR A 135 -19.30 -5.75 15.60
CA TYR A 135 -19.31 -4.48 14.85
C TYR A 135 -18.99 -4.66 13.36
N LEU A 136 -18.48 -5.83 12.96
CA LEU A 136 -18.26 -6.18 11.57
C LEU A 136 -19.58 -6.75 11.01
N ALA A 137 -20.17 -6.08 10.02
CA ALA A 137 -21.30 -6.64 9.28
C ALA A 137 -20.91 -8.02 8.70
N PRO A 138 -21.86 -8.96 8.53
CA PRO A 138 -21.57 -10.37 8.18
C PRO A 138 -20.89 -10.62 6.81
N GLY A 139 -20.38 -9.60 6.12
CA GLY A 139 -19.71 -9.67 4.81
C GLY A 139 -18.26 -9.18 4.76
N SER A 140 -17.64 -8.76 5.87
CA SER A 140 -16.39 -7.96 5.84
C SER A 140 -15.14 -8.64 5.25
N GLY A 141 -15.12 -9.96 5.10
CA GLY A 141 -14.02 -10.70 4.44
C GLY A 141 -14.26 -11.09 2.98
N PHE A 142 -15.50 -11.00 2.49
CA PHE A 142 -15.90 -11.40 1.12
C PHE A 142 -16.38 -10.22 0.26
N GLN A 143 -16.35 -9.01 0.81
CA GLN A 143 -16.74 -7.76 0.12
C GLN A 143 -15.54 -6.89 -0.26
N SER A 144 -14.31 -7.43 -0.26
CA SER A 144 -13.18 -6.77 -0.94
C SER A 144 -13.55 -6.63 -2.42
N LEU A 145 -14.08 -5.46 -2.79
CA LEU A 145 -14.50 -5.13 -4.15
C LEU A 145 -13.39 -5.42 -5.17
N GLN A 146 -12.12 -5.30 -4.77
CA GLN A 146 -10.94 -5.62 -5.59
C GLN A 146 -10.81 -7.12 -5.93
N VAL A 147 -11.17 -8.05 -5.04
CA VAL A 147 -11.19 -9.49 -5.36
C VAL A 147 -12.30 -9.80 -6.37
N LEU A 148 -13.38 -9.02 -6.36
CA LEU A 148 -14.53 -9.21 -7.24
C LEU A 148 -14.37 -8.53 -8.62
N THR A 149 -13.39 -7.64 -8.80
CA THR A 149 -13.27 -6.88 -10.07
C THR A 149 -12.42 -7.56 -11.16
N ASP A 150 -11.95 -8.80 -10.92
CA ASP A 150 -11.17 -9.60 -11.89
C ASP A 150 -12.03 -10.40 -12.89
N ASP A 151 -13.35 -10.16 -12.95
CA ASP A 151 -14.29 -10.88 -13.85
C ASP A 151 -14.98 -9.96 -14.89
N ARG A 152 -14.25 -8.97 -15.45
CA ARG A 152 -14.73 -8.18 -16.61
C ARG A 152 -13.66 -7.87 -17.64
#